data_AF-A0A918A1D6-F1
#
_entry.id   AF-A0A918A1D6-F1
#
_cell.length_a   1.000
_cell.length_b   1.000
_cell.length_c   1.000
_cell.angle_alpha   90.00
_cell.angle_beta   90.00
_cell.angle_gamma   90.00
#
_symmetry.space_group_name_H-M   'P 1'
#
loop_
_entity.id
_entity.type
_entity.pdbx_description
1 polymer ?
#
loop_
_entity_poly.entity_id
_entity_poly.type
_entity_poly.pdbx_seq_one_letter_code
_entity_poly.pdbx_strand_id
1 'polypeptide(L)'
;MGFYVRTSLRAGPFRFTLSQAGMGVSTGIPGLRVRMGPRGNVVHMGRGAISYRTTAPDHDVVMNDVVNLVPAQPSDIVQQLQKAAKRRLYWPFALAALLVAGLVTGRFGLVIVAVGLPCVLWVALRDRAARAVVVMYDVTDEAAWRFDQLVTSITDLQRAHGFWLITASGAITSTHQFKVNAGASNLLRRLNASALLAGPRILVTNVAVPTLTAGNLSVHFLPDRVLFQNGRHVADLAYQHLHVGMEHARFIEEGPVPRDGTVVDSTWRYVNVKGGPDRRFKNNARLPILLYGRLILRSHSGLNLVWDASQAPLVHAVANTLHQSIAARPTVIHP
;
A
#
# COMPACT_ATOMS: atom_id res chain seq x y z
N MET A 1 8.42 15.41 -9.46
CA MET A 1 7.09 16.05 -9.41
C MET A 1 6.67 16.03 -7.96
N GLY A 2 6.36 17.18 -7.38
CA GLY A 2 6.01 17.27 -5.96
C GLY A 2 4.76 16.44 -5.60
N PHE A 3 4.75 15.80 -4.43
CA PHE A 3 3.61 15.08 -3.89
C PHE A 3 2.45 16.04 -3.63
N TYR A 4 1.26 15.66 -4.07
CA TYR A 4 0.07 16.49 -3.92
C TYR A 4 -0.63 16.17 -2.61
N VAL A 5 -0.58 17.09 -1.64
CA VAL A 5 -1.44 17.06 -0.45
C VAL A 5 -2.78 17.65 -0.82
N ARG A 6 -3.85 16.83 -0.79
CA ARG A 6 -5.20 17.32 -1.05
C ARG A 6 -5.80 17.91 0.22
N THR A 7 -6.24 19.17 0.15
CA THR A 7 -6.97 19.82 1.24
C THR A 7 -8.38 19.25 1.46
N SER A 8 -8.88 18.39 0.57
CA SER A 8 -10.16 17.71 0.78
C SER A 8 -10.18 16.27 0.27
N LEU A 9 -10.86 15.41 1.02
CA LEU A 9 -11.04 13.99 0.73
C LEU A 9 -12.50 13.60 0.75
N ARG A 10 -12.86 12.55 0.01
CA ARG A 10 -14.18 11.92 0.10
C ARG A 10 -14.01 10.48 0.54
N ALA A 11 -14.74 10.10 1.58
CA ALA A 11 -14.85 8.71 2.03
C ALA A 11 -16.34 8.35 2.10
N GLY A 12 -16.81 7.63 1.09
CA GLY A 12 -18.25 7.34 0.94
C GLY A 12 -19.08 8.63 0.76
N PRO A 13 -20.19 8.82 1.51
CA PRO A 13 -21.03 10.02 1.42
C PRO A 13 -20.44 11.23 2.16
N PHE A 14 -19.29 11.08 2.82
CA PHE A 14 -18.67 12.11 3.64
C PHE A 14 -17.51 12.76 2.88
N ARG A 15 -17.43 14.08 2.95
CA ARG A 15 -16.30 14.87 2.48
C ARG A 15 -15.59 15.48 3.69
N PHE A 16 -14.31 15.21 3.80
CA PHE A 16 -13.41 15.76 4.81
C PHE A 16 -12.59 16.90 4.19
N THR A 17 -12.34 17.97 4.92
CA THR A 17 -11.55 19.12 4.49
C THR A 17 -10.54 19.49 5.57
N LEU A 18 -9.26 19.56 5.24
CA LEU A 18 -8.21 20.06 6.12
C LEU A 18 -8.07 21.58 5.94
N SER A 19 -7.88 22.31 7.05
CA SER A 19 -7.51 23.72 7.06
C SER A 19 -6.51 23.96 8.19
N GLN A 20 -5.76 25.08 8.15
CA GLN A 20 -4.87 25.49 9.24
C GLN A 20 -5.58 25.64 10.60
N ALA A 21 -6.91 25.74 10.61
CA ALA A 21 -7.73 25.88 11.81
C ALA A 21 -8.40 24.56 12.26
N GLY A 22 -8.13 23.42 11.61
CA GLY A 22 -8.67 22.09 11.95
C GLY A 22 -9.35 21.35 10.81
N MET A 23 -10.04 20.25 11.14
CA MET A 23 -10.70 19.33 10.21
C MET A 23 -12.21 19.58 10.10
N GLY A 24 -12.71 19.76 8.87
CA GLY A 24 -14.13 19.83 8.55
C GLY A 24 -14.65 18.51 8.00
N VAL A 25 -15.85 18.08 8.42
CA VAL A 25 -16.60 16.96 7.87
C VAL A 25 -17.94 17.46 7.35
N SER A 26 -18.20 17.34 6.06
CA SER A 26 -19.53 17.55 5.48
C SER A 26 -20.10 16.22 5.02
N THR A 27 -21.32 15.90 5.43
CA THR A 27 -22.06 14.78 4.87
C THR A 27 -22.71 15.27 3.56
N GLY A 28 -22.99 14.40 2.59
CA GLY A 28 -23.64 14.76 1.32
C GLY A 28 -25.06 15.37 1.44
N ILE A 29 -25.49 15.74 2.65
CA ILE A 29 -26.74 16.44 2.96
C ILE A 29 -26.49 17.96 2.76
N PRO A 30 -27.19 18.63 1.83
CA PRO A 30 -27.08 20.06 1.62
C PRO A 30 -27.35 20.82 2.92
N GLY A 31 -26.33 21.53 3.43
CA GLY A 31 -26.44 22.37 4.61
C GLY A 31 -25.84 21.84 5.91
N LEU A 32 -25.47 20.55 5.98
CA LEU A 32 -24.88 19.95 7.19
C LEU A 32 -23.34 19.87 7.10
N ARG A 33 -22.65 20.57 8.00
CA ARG A 33 -21.18 20.59 8.11
C ARG A 33 -20.76 20.60 9.57
N VAL A 34 -19.80 19.76 9.94
CA VAL A 34 -19.14 19.77 11.24
C VAL A 34 -17.71 20.28 11.04
N ARG A 35 -17.24 21.18 11.90
CA ARG A 35 -15.82 21.60 11.95
C ARG A 35 -15.28 21.27 13.33
N MET A 36 -14.16 20.57 13.37
CA MET A 36 -13.40 20.25 14.56
C MET A 36 -12.09 21.05 14.51
N GLY A 37 -11.76 21.75 15.59
CA GLY A 37 -10.55 22.57 15.66
C GLY A 37 -10.15 22.89 17.10
N PRO A 38 -8.97 23.49 17.32
CA PRO A 38 -8.42 23.74 18.66
C PRO A 38 -9.25 24.74 19.50
N ARG A 39 -10.30 25.33 18.95
CA ARG A 39 -11.24 26.24 19.63
C ARG A 39 -12.64 25.61 19.86
N GLY A 40 -12.76 24.29 19.71
CA GLY A 40 -14.00 23.54 19.91
C GLY A 40 -14.69 23.08 18.62
N ASN A 41 -15.68 22.20 18.80
CA ASN A 41 -16.42 21.57 17.71
C ASN A 41 -17.66 22.41 17.34
N VAL A 42 -17.80 22.76 16.06
CA VAL A 42 -18.91 23.56 15.56
C VAL A 42 -19.73 22.74 14.57
N VAL A 43 -21.03 22.61 14.83
CA VAL A 43 -21.98 22.01 13.90
C VAL A 43 -22.77 23.13 13.22
N HIS A 44 -22.73 23.12 11.89
CA HIS A 44 -23.49 23.99 11.00
C HIS A 44 -24.56 23.14 10.31
N MET A 45 -25.82 23.55 10.42
CA MET A 45 -26.95 22.91 9.75
C MET A 45 -27.86 24.01 9.16
N GLY A 46 -27.95 24.12 7.83
CA GLY A 46 -28.82 25.13 7.21
C GLY A 46 -28.87 25.10 5.68
N ARG A 47 -30.05 25.35 5.11
CA ARG A 47 -30.29 25.45 3.65
C ARG A 47 -31.07 26.74 3.37
N GLY A 48 -30.47 27.69 2.64
CA GLY A 48 -31.08 29.00 2.37
C GLY A 48 -30.91 29.98 3.53
N ALA A 49 -31.97 30.74 3.88
CA ALA A 49 -31.92 31.83 4.86
C ALA A 49 -31.87 31.39 6.34
N ILE A 50 -31.98 30.09 6.63
CA ILE A 50 -31.98 29.56 8.00
C ILE A 50 -30.70 28.75 8.20
N SER A 51 -29.85 29.24 9.10
CA SER A 51 -28.60 28.57 9.49
C SER A 51 -28.57 28.38 11.00
N TYR A 52 -28.46 27.13 11.42
CA TYR A 52 -28.25 26.75 12.81
C TYR A 52 -26.77 26.49 13.02
N ARG A 53 -26.13 27.36 13.82
CA ARG A 53 -24.75 27.19 14.27
C ARG A 53 -24.81 26.90 15.75
N THR A 54 -24.34 25.72 16.14
CA THR A 54 -24.12 25.42 17.55
C THR A 54 -22.67 25.01 17.76
N THR A 55 -22.04 25.59 18.78
CA THR A 55 -20.82 25.06 19.39
C THR A 55 -21.26 23.92 20.28
N ALA A 56 -20.79 22.70 20.02
CA ALA A 56 -21.05 21.61 20.94
C ALA A 56 -20.50 22.02 22.31
N PRO A 57 -21.30 21.97 23.39
CA PRO A 57 -20.81 22.31 24.71
C PRO A 57 -19.65 21.37 25.04
N ASP A 58 -18.58 21.95 25.57
CA ASP A 58 -17.48 21.23 26.18
C ASP A 58 -18.04 20.51 27.40
N HIS A 59 -18.50 19.27 27.21
CA HIS A 59 -18.74 18.43 28.35
C HIS A 59 -17.37 17.95 28.81
N ASP A 60 -16.88 18.62 29.85
CA ASP A 60 -15.97 18.07 30.87
C ASP A 60 -16.60 16.79 31.44
N VAL A 61 -16.61 15.71 30.65
CA VAL A 61 -16.67 14.38 31.20
C VAL A 61 -15.25 14.10 31.64
N VAL A 62 -15.03 14.30 32.94
CA VAL A 62 -13.97 13.65 33.70
C VAL A 62 -14.05 12.16 33.40
N MET A 63 -13.27 11.71 32.42
CA MET A 63 -12.87 10.32 32.28
C MET A 63 -11.61 10.19 33.13
N ASN A 64 -11.76 9.47 34.23
CA ASN A 64 -10.71 9.11 35.17
C ASN A 64 -9.40 8.75 34.44
N ASP A 65 -8.29 9.17 35.05
CA ASP A 65 -6.96 8.68 34.79
C ASP A 65 -6.96 7.16 34.57
N VAL A 66 -6.60 6.77 33.35
CA VAL A 66 -5.97 5.47 33.09
C VAL A 66 -4.68 5.76 32.33
N VAL A 67 -3.76 6.46 33.00
CA VAL A 67 -2.34 6.13 32.81
C VAL A 67 -2.16 4.75 33.46
N ASN A 68 -2.32 3.71 32.65
CA ASN A 68 -1.80 2.39 32.96
C ASN A 68 -1.33 1.70 31.68
N LEU A 69 -0.01 1.85 31.48
CA LEU A 69 0.93 0.82 31.03
C LEU A 69 0.57 0.01 29.77
N VAL A 70 1.20 0.45 28.67
CA VAL A 70 1.89 -0.32 27.62
C VAL A 70 1.63 -1.84 27.61
N PRO A 71 1.27 -2.39 26.43
CA PRO A 71 2.20 -3.30 25.79
C PRO A 71 2.44 -2.92 24.32
N ALA A 72 3.65 -3.18 23.85
CA ALA A 72 4.03 -3.11 22.45
C ALA A 72 3.06 -3.92 21.56
N GLN A 73 2.08 -3.27 20.94
CA GLN A 73 1.04 -3.88 20.09
C GLN A 73 0.59 -2.92 18.96
N PRO A 74 0.02 -3.43 17.85
CA PRO A 74 -0.22 -2.70 16.61
C PRO A 74 -1.03 -1.44 16.84
N SER A 75 -0.66 -0.34 16.17
CA SER A 75 -1.35 0.95 16.33
C SER A 75 -2.87 0.86 16.13
N ASP A 76 -3.63 1.73 16.79
CA ASP A 76 -5.09 1.81 16.65
C ASP A 76 -5.54 1.87 15.18
N ILE A 77 -4.76 2.52 14.32
CA ILE A 77 -4.98 2.60 12.87
C ILE A 77 -4.95 1.21 12.23
N VAL A 78 -3.99 0.35 12.60
CA VAL A 78 -3.92 -1.03 12.07
C VAL A 78 -5.06 -1.88 12.58
N GLN A 79 -5.47 -1.74 13.84
CA GLN A 79 -6.63 -2.45 14.34
C GLN A 79 -7.90 -2.03 13.57
N GLN A 80 -8.07 -0.74 13.29
CA GLN A 80 -9.16 -0.22 12.48
C GLN A 80 -9.10 -0.73 11.04
N LEU A 81 -7.93 -0.70 10.39
CA LEU A 81 -7.72 -1.22 9.04
C LEU A 81 -8.00 -2.73 8.97
N GLN A 82 -7.53 -3.49 9.95
CA GLN A 82 -7.77 -4.93 10.02
C GLN A 82 -9.26 -5.24 10.25
N LYS A 83 -9.92 -4.49 11.15
CA LYS A 83 -11.37 -4.61 11.37
C LYS A 83 -12.14 -4.27 10.10
N ALA A 84 -11.76 -3.20 9.40
CA ALA A 84 -12.37 -2.78 8.14
C ALA A 84 -12.08 -3.74 6.97
N ALA A 85 -10.92 -4.41 6.96
CA ALA A 85 -10.56 -5.44 5.98
C ALA A 85 -11.37 -6.74 6.17
N LYS A 86 -11.74 -7.06 7.41
CA LYS A 86 -12.54 -8.25 7.75
C LYS A 86 -14.05 -8.06 7.60
N ARG A 87 -14.56 -6.82 7.48
CA ARG A 87 -15.99 -6.55 7.29
C ARG A 87 -16.49 -7.20 5.99
N ARG A 88 -17.57 -7.99 6.11
CA ARG A 88 -18.27 -8.56 4.95
C ARG A 88 -19.02 -7.47 4.21
N LEU A 89 -19.10 -7.64 2.90
CA LEU A 89 -19.84 -6.77 2.00
C LEU A 89 -21.26 -7.35 1.89
N TYR A 90 -22.25 -6.67 2.47
CA TYR A 90 -23.63 -7.14 2.55
C TYR A 90 -24.47 -6.73 1.34
N TRP A 91 -24.11 -5.64 0.63
CA TRP A 91 -24.83 -5.22 -0.57
C TRP A 91 -24.98 -6.28 -1.68
N PRO A 92 -24.02 -7.18 -1.99
CA PRO A 92 -24.25 -8.20 -3.01
C PRO A 92 -25.32 -9.21 -2.57
N PHE A 93 -25.42 -9.51 -1.27
CA PHE A 93 -26.49 -10.37 -0.74
C PHE A 93 -27.85 -9.66 -0.78
N ALA A 94 -27.88 -8.35 -0.47
CA ALA A 94 -29.10 -7.55 -0.60
C ALA A 94 -29.58 -7.45 -2.06
N LEU A 95 -28.65 -7.27 -3.02
CA LEU A 95 -28.96 -7.28 -4.45
C LEU A 95 -29.47 -8.65 -4.91
N ALA A 96 -28.81 -9.74 -4.50
CA ALA A 96 -29.23 -11.10 -4.84
C ALA A 96 -30.64 -11.39 -4.28
N ALA A 97 -30.92 -11.03 -3.04
CA ALA A 97 -32.25 -11.18 -2.43
C ALA A 97 -33.31 -10.36 -3.19
N LEU A 98 -32.98 -9.14 -3.62
CA LEU A 98 -33.87 -8.29 -4.42
C LEU A 98 -34.18 -8.92 -5.79
N LEU A 99 -33.16 -9.46 -6.47
CA LEU A 99 -33.34 -10.11 -7.78
C LEU A 99 -34.17 -11.39 -7.66
N VAL A 100 -33.94 -12.20 -6.62
CA VAL A 100 -34.74 -13.39 -6.33
C VAL A 100 -36.19 -13.02 -6.02
N ALA A 101 -36.40 -12.02 -5.16
CA ALA A 101 -37.74 -11.52 -4.84
C ALA A 101 -38.48 -11.07 -6.11
N GLY A 102 -37.81 -10.27 -6.96
CA GLY A 102 -38.34 -9.83 -8.25
C GLY A 102 -38.70 -10.98 -9.19
N LEU A 103 -37.86 -12.02 -9.27
CA LEU A 103 -38.14 -13.20 -10.10
C LEU A 103 -39.37 -13.98 -9.59
N VAL A 104 -39.50 -14.14 -8.27
CA VAL A 104 -40.61 -14.89 -7.64
C VAL A 104 -41.96 -14.20 -7.81
N THR A 105 -42.00 -12.87 -7.88
CA THR A 105 -43.28 -12.12 -7.97
C THR A 105 -43.85 -11.99 -9.39
N GLY A 106 -43.17 -12.54 -10.40
CA GLY A 106 -43.65 -12.56 -11.78
C GLY A 106 -43.95 -11.15 -12.32
N ARG A 107 -45.22 -10.85 -12.62
CA ARG A 107 -45.65 -9.59 -13.25
C ARG A 107 -45.29 -8.33 -12.46
N PHE A 108 -45.19 -8.42 -11.13
CA PHE A 108 -44.84 -7.29 -10.26
C PHE A 108 -43.34 -7.21 -9.96
N GLY A 109 -42.54 -8.13 -10.50
CA GLY A 109 -41.11 -8.23 -10.22
C GLY A 109 -40.33 -6.95 -10.53
N LEU A 110 -40.64 -6.30 -11.66
CA LEU A 110 -40.00 -5.03 -12.05
C LEU A 110 -40.30 -3.89 -11.07
N VAL A 111 -41.51 -3.84 -10.52
CA VAL A 111 -41.91 -2.82 -9.52
C VAL A 111 -41.14 -3.03 -8.22
N ILE A 112 -41.01 -4.28 -7.77
CA ILE A 112 -40.27 -4.62 -6.55
C ILE A 112 -38.78 -4.31 -6.70
N VAL A 113 -38.18 -4.64 -7.85
CA VAL A 113 -36.78 -4.28 -8.13
C VAL A 113 -36.60 -2.77 -8.16
N ALA A 114 -37.50 -2.03 -8.81
CA ALA A 114 -37.42 -0.57 -8.89
C ALA A 114 -37.51 0.10 -7.49
N VAL A 115 -38.41 -0.38 -6.62
CA VAL A 115 -38.59 0.15 -5.26
C VAL A 115 -37.47 -0.30 -4.31
N GLY A 116 -36.91 -1.51 -4.51
CA GLY A 116 -35.84 -2.04 -3.66
C GLY A 116 -34.43 -1.58 -4.04
N LEU A 117 -34.21 -1.12 -5.28
CA LEU A 117 -32.91 -0.63 -5.75
C LEU A 117 -32.33 0.50 -4.88
N PRO A 118 -33.10 1.54 -4.47
CA PRO A 118 -32.63 2.55 -3.52
C PRO A 118 -32.13 1.98 -2.19
N CYS A 119 -32.80 0.96 -1.64
CA CYS A 119 -32.38 0.29 -0.41
C CYS A 119 -31.04 -0.45 -0.60
N VAL A 120 -30.86 -1.15 -1.73
CA VAL A 120 -29.59 -1.81 -2.06
C VAL A 120 -28.47 -0.79 -2.25
N LEU A 121 -28.75 0.33 -2.94
CA LEU A 121 -27.81 1.43 -3.10
C LEU A 121 -27.42 2.04 -1.75
N TRP A 122 -28.38 2.22 -0.83
CA TRP A 122 -28.11 2.67 0.53
C TRP A 122 -27.20 1.71 1.29
N VAL A 123 -27.48 0.40 1.25
CA VAL A 123 -26.62 -0.63 1.86
C VAL A 123 -25.22 -0.61 1.24
N ALA A 124 -25.10 -0.47 -0.08
CA ALA A 124 -23.81 -0.37 -0.77
C ALA A 124 -23.00 0.86 -0.33
N LEU A 125 -23.66 2.02 -0.18
CA LEU A 125 -23.02 3.24 0.32
C LEU A 125 -22.60 3.10 1.78
N ARG A 126 -23.46 2.53 2.63
CA ARG A 126 -23.16 2.25 4.05
C ARG A 126 -21.98 1.30 4.20
N ASP A 127 -21.95 0.21 3.43
CA ASP A 127 -20.86 -0.76 3.45
C ASP A 127 -19.53 -0.14 3.02
N ARG A 128 -19.55 0.71 1.98
CA ARG A 128 -18.36 1.47 1.54
C ARG A 128 -17.88 2.43 2.62
N ALA A 129 -18.79 3.18 3.25
CA ALA A 129 -18.46 4.10 4.33
C ALA A 129 -17.90 3.37 5.57
N ALA A 130 -18.50 2.23 5.94
CA ALA A 130 -18.08 1.43 7.10
C ALA A 130 -16.71 0.77 6.94
N ARG A 131 -16.17 0.70 5.71
CA ARG A 131 -14.83 0.19 5.40
C ARG A 131 -13.82 1.29 5.14
N ALA A 132 -14.22 2.55 5.03
CA ALA A 132 -13.29 3.64 4.80
C ALA A 132 -12.65 4.08 6.13
N VAL A 133 -11.35 3.83 6.27
CA VAL A 133 -10.54 4.40 7.35
C VAL A 133 -9.90 5.66 6.79
N VAL A 134 -10.30 6.81 7.31
CA VAL A 134 -9.80 8.11 6.86
C VAL A 134 -8.61 8.48 7.72
N VAL A 135 -7.48 8.79 7.08
CA VAL A 135 -6.31 9.33 7.77
C VAL A 135 -5.88 10.58 7.03
N MET A 136 -5.87 11.70 7.72
CA MET A 136 -5.41 12.97 7.18
C MET A 136 -4.06 13.32 7.77
N TYR A 137 -3.07 13.51 6.90
CA TYR A 137 -1.75 13.91 7.31
C TYR A 137 -1.61 15.43 7.19
N ASP A 138 -1.14 16.06 8.25
CA ASP A 138 -0.57 17.40 8.20
C ASP A 138 0.95 17.27 8.17
N VAL A 139 1.52 17.24 6.96
CA VAL A 139 2.96 17.09 6.78
C VAL A 139 3.54 18.46 6.48
N THR A 140 4.23 19.05 7.44
CA THR A 140 4.87 20.36 7.29
C THR A 140 6.37 20.23 6.94
N ASP A 141 6.85 21.23 6.22
CA ASP A 141 8.27 21.56 6.00
C ASP A 141 9.18 20.37 5.64
N GLU A 142 10.03 19.94 6.57
CA GLU A 142 11.11 18.98 6.34
C GLU A 142 10.59 17.55 6.17
N ALA A 143 9.53 17.17 6.90
CA ALA A 143 8.90 15.86 6.74
C ALA A 143 8.20 15.75 5.36
N ALA A 144 7.67 16.88 4.88
CA ALA A 144 7.03 16.97 3.57
C ALA A 144 8.05 16.72 2.45
N TRP A 145 9.18 17.42 2.49
CA TRP A 145 10.23 17.25 1.49
C TRP A 145 10.79 15.81 1.47
N ARG A 146 11.02 15.19 2.62
CA ARG A 146 11.49 13.78 2.69
C ARG A 146 10.50 12.82 2.06
N PHE A 147 9.22 12.99 2.39
CA PHE A 147 8.16 12.15 1.82
C PHE A 147 8.03 12.38 0.30
N ASP A 148 8.24 13.60 -0.19
CA ASP A 148 8.30 13.90 -1.63
C ASP A 148 9.40 13.13 -2.34
N GLN A 149 10.59 13.07 -1.73
CA GLN A 149 11.72 12.31 -2.28
C GLN A 149 11.38 10.83 -2.36
N LEU A 150 10.72 10.27 -1.34
CA LEU A 150 10.27 8.88 -1.35
C LEU A 150 9.20 8.63 -2.43
N VAL A 151 8.24 9.55 -2.58
CA VAL A 151 7.21 9.48 -3.64
C VAL A 151 7.86 9.51 -5.02
N THR A 152 8.82 10.41 -5.23
CA THR A 152 9.55 10.56 -6.49
C THR A 152 10.40 9.32 -6.79
N SER A 153 11.18 8.82 -5.82
CA SER A 153 12.04 7.64 -6.01
C SER A 153 11.22 6.39 -6.36
N ILE A 154 10.07 6.19 -5.71
CA ILE A 154 9.17 5.09 -6.04
C ILE A 154 8.50 5.29 -7.40
N THR A 155 8.17 6.53 -7.77
CA THR A 155 7.63 6.85 -9.11
C THR A 155 8.65 6.57 -10.22
N ASP A 156 9.91 6.88 -9.98
CA ASP A 156 10.98 6.55 -10.92
C ASP A 156 11.17 5.03 -11.01
N LEU A 157 11.05 4.31 -9.88
CA LEU A 157 11.06 2.84 -9.86
C LEU A 157 9.90 2.23 -10.68
N GLN A 158 8.75 2.91 -10.82
CA GLN A 158 7.66 2.45 -11.70
C GLN A 158 8.07 2.33 -13.16
N ARG A 159 9.10 3.08 -13.59
CA ARG A 159 9.59 3.07 -14.96
C ARG A 159 10.53 1.89 -15.24
N ALA A 160 10.96 1.15 -14.22
CA ALA A 160 11.78 -0.04 -14.41
C ALA A 160 11.00 -1.12 -15.18
N HIS A 161 11.61 -1.68 -16.24
CA HIS A 161 10.97 -2.75 -17.01
C HIS A 161 11.00 -4.10 -16.28
N GLY A 162 11.96 -4.29 -15.38
CA GLY A 162 12.08 -5.49 -14.56
C GLY A 162 11.96 -5.14 -13.08
N PHE A 163 10.93 -5.64 -12.42
CA PHE A 163 10.78 -5.53 -10.98
C PHE A 163 10.15 -6.78 -10.40
N TRP A 164 10.75 -7.34 -9.36
CA TRP A 164 10.34 -8.63 -8.79
C TRP A 164 10.49 -8.70 -7.28
N LEU A 165 9.65 -9.52 -6.66
CA LEU A 165 9.81 -9.97 -5.29
C LEU A 165 10.42 -11.38 -5.27
N ILE A 166 11.51 -11.57 -4.52
CA ILE A 166 12.09 -12.89 -4.28
C ILE A 166 11.29 -13.59 -3.17
N THR A 167 10.68 -14.72 -3.50
CA THR A 167 9.85 -15.49 -2.56
C THR A 167 10.56 -16.71 -1.98
N ALA A 168 11.58 -17.22 -2.65
CA ALA A 168 12.37 -18.35 -2.19
C ALA A 168 13.75 -18.31 -2.84
N SER A 169 14.76 -18.77 -2.09
CA SER A 169 16.13 -19.00 -2.58
C SER A 169 16.59 -20.37 -2.13
N GLY A 170 17.17 -21.16 -3.03
CA GLY A 170 17.76 -22.47 -2.74
C GLY A 170 19.18 -22.56 -3.30
N ALA A 171 20.13 -22.97 -2.47
CA ALA A 171 21.51 -23.18 -2.91
C ALA A 171 21.64 -24.46 -3.75
N ILE A 172 22.40 -24.39 -4.84
CA ILE A 172 22.75 -25.54 -5.65
C ILE A 172 23.96 -26.22 -5.00
N THR A 173 23.79 -27.46 -4.54
CA THR A 173 24.85 -28.22 -3.86
C THR A 173 25.46 -29.30 -4.75
N SER A 174 24.74 -29.77 -5.77
CA SER A 174 25.21 -30.85 -6.65
C SER A 174 25.90 -30.34 -7.92
N THR A 175 26.97 -31.04 -8.32
CA THR A 175 27.68 -30.77 -9.59
C THR A 175 26.78 -30.97 -10.81
N HIS A 176 25.83 -31.91 -10.77
CA HIS A 176 24.87 -32.08 -11.88
C HIS A 176 23.94 -30.87 -11.98
N GLN A 177 23.38 -30.42 -10.86
CA GLN A 177 22.52 -29.23 -10.80
C GLN A 177 23.25 -27.97 -11.25
N PHE A 178 24.54 -27.82 -10.91
CA PHE A 178 25.35 -26.71 -11.40
C PHE A 178 25.45 -26.69 -12.94
N LYS A 179 25.70 -27.84 -13.56
CA LYS A 179 25.82 -27.97 -15.03
C LYS A 179 24.52 -27.65 -15.77
N VAL A 180 23.38 -28.11 -15.24
CA VAL A 180 22.07 -27.95 -15.89
C VAL A 180 21.39 -26.61 -15.63
N ASN A 181 21.83 -25.86 -14.60
CA ASN A 181 21.31 -24.53 -14.27
C ASN A 181 22.31 -23.43 -14.65
N ALA A 182 22.95 -23.55 -15.82
CA ALA A 182 23.84 -22.53 -16.38
C ALA A 182 25.01 -22.07 -15.49
N GLY A 183 25.43 -22.90 -14.52
CA GLY A 183 26.47 -22.56 -13.55
C GLY A 183 26.02 -21.66 -12.41
N ALA A 184 24.70 -21.53 -12.17
CA ALA A 184 24.17 -20.76 -11.05
C ALA A 184 24.59 -21.38 -9.70
N SER A 185 24.88 -20.52 -8.72
CA SER A 185 25.10 -20.93 -7.33
C SER A 185 23.80 -21.08 -6.54
N ASN A 186 22.78 -20.28 -6.87
CA ASN A 186 21.49 -20.27 -6.21
C ASN A 186 20.35 -20.22 -7.23
N LEU A 187 19.28 -20.97 -6.97
CA LEU A 187 18.00 -20.87 -7.66
C LEU A 187 17.06 -19.94 -6.89
N LEU A 188 16.44 -19.00 -7.60
CA LEU A 188 15.52 -18.03 -7.03
C LEU A 188 14.14 -18.18 -7.63
N ARG A 189 13.10 -18.14 -6.79
CA ARG A 189 11.71 -18.01 -7.23
C ARG A 189 11.26 -16.56 -7.10
N ARG A 190 10.94 -15.94 -8.23
CA ARG A 190 10.49 -14.56 -8.32
C ARG A 190 8.99 -14.44 -8.59
N LEU A 191 8.37 -13.41 -8.05
CA LEU A 191 7.05 -12.93 -8.45
C LEU A 191 7.19 -11.57 -9.12
N ASN A 192 6.45 -11.33 -10.19
CA ASN A 192 6.40 -9.99 -10.81
C ASN A 192 5.87 -8.99 -9.80
N ALA A 193 6.61 -7.90 -9.66
CA ALA A 193 6.28 -6.81 -8.78
C ALA A 193 5.92 -5.56 -9.58
N SER A 194 5.18 -4.66 -8.96
CA SER A 194 4.89 -3.34 -9.50
C SER A 194 4.99 -2.28 -8.41
N ALA A 195 5.50 -1.11 -8.79
CA ALA A 195 5.41 0.09 -7.99
C ALA A 195 4.17 0.90 -8.41
N LEU A 196 3.48 1.51 -7.46
CA LEU A 196 2.23 2.25 -7.65
C LEU A 196 2.18 3.47 -6.71
N LEU A 197 1.38 4.47 -7.05
CA LEU A 197 1.05 5.61 -6.16
C LEU A 197 -0.40 5.51 -5.69
N ALA A 198 -0.74 4.39 -5.06
CA ALA A 198 -2.08 4.13 -4.55
C ALA A 198 -2.02 3.34 -3.25
N GLY A 199 -2.74 3.81 -2.22
CA GLY A 199 -2.83 3.13 -0.93
C GLY A 199 -3.79 1.95 -0.94
N PRO A 200 -3.95 1.24 0.20
CA PRO A 200 -4.98 0.24 0.36
C PRO A 200 -6.37 0.82 0.06
N ARG A 201 -7.25 0.07 -0.62
CA ARG A 201 -8.62 0.55 -0.96
C ARG A 201 -9.47 0.98 0.26
N ILE A 202 -9.09 0.49 1.43
CA ILE A 202 -9.74 0.72 2.72
C ILE A 202 -9.25 2.04 3.34
N LEU A 203 -8.05 2.49 2.96
CA LEU A 203 -7.41 3.70 3.47
C LEU A 203 -7.73 4.88 2.55
N VAL A 204 -8.31 5.94 3.11
CA VAL A 204 -8.59 7.19 2.39
C VAL A 204 -7.68 8.28 2.96
N THR A 205 -6.68 8.68 2.18
CA THR A 205 -5.65 9.65 2.59
C THR A 205 -5.52 10.81 1.62
N ASN A 206 -5.09 11.97 2.15
CA ASN A 206 -4.85 13.20 1.39
C ASN A 206 -3.52 13.19 0.65
N VAL A 207 -2.63 12.29 1.03
CA VAL A 207 -1.31 12.12 0.41
C VAL A 207 -1.33 10.95 -0.57
N ALA A 208 -0.55 11.08 -1.64
CA ALA A 208 -0.22 9.94 -2.49
C ALA A 208 0.57 8.92 -1.67
N VAL A 209 0.21 7.64 -1.77
CA VAL A 209 0.83 6.56 -0.99
C VAL A 209 1.69 5.73 -1.94
N PRO A 210 3.02 5.86 -1.88
CA PRO A 210 3.92 4.97 -2.61
C PRO A 210 3.71 3.54 -2.16
N THR A 211 3.58 2.64 -3.12
CA THR A 211 3.22 1.24 -2.85
C THR A 211 4.04 0.30 -3.73
N LEU A 212 4.59 -0.75 -3.14
CA LEU A 212 5.18 -1.88 -3.86
C LEU A 212 4.25 -3.09 -3.73
N THR A 213 3.87 -3.71 -4.83
CA THR A 213 2.97 -4.88 -4.82
C THR A 213 3.59 -6.07 -5.55
N ALA A 214 3.39 -7.27 -5.03
CA ALA A 214 3.74 -8.52 -5.69
C ALA A 214 2.80 -9.63 -5.21
N GLY A 215 2.02 -10.19 -6.12
CA GLY A 215 0.99 -11.19 -5.78
C GLY A 215 -0.01 -10.66 -4.76
N ASN A 216 -0.07 -11.29 -3.58
CA ASN A 216 -0.96 -10.89 -2.48
C ASN A 216 -0.32 -9.94 -1.47
N LEU A 217 0.98 -9.67 -1.60
CA LEU A 217 1.73 -8.78 -0.72
C LEU A 217 1.75 -7.37 -1.30
N SER A 218 1.39 -6.38 -0.49
CA SER A 218 1.57 -4.98 -0.78
C SER A 218 2.21 -4.26 0.39
N VAL A 219 3.19 -3.41 0.08
CA VAL A 219 3.92 -2.58 1.04
C VAL A 219 3.57 -1.13 0.72
N HIS A 220 2.94 -0.44 1.67
CA HIS A 220 2.48 0.93 1.52
C HIS A 220 3.30 1.84 2.43
N PHE A 221 3.92 2.86 1.84
CA PHE A 221 4.73 3.82 2.57
C PHE A 221 3.88 5.04 2.93
N LEU A 222 3.61 5.22 4.22
CA LEU A 222 2.97 6.42 4.74
C LEU A 222 4.06 7.37 5.26
N PRO A 223 3.74 8.65 5.52
CA PRO A 223 4.72 9.60 6.05
C PRO A 223 5.36 9.18 7.38
N ASP A 224 4.64 8.42 8.22
CA ASP A 224 5.05 8.07 9.59
C ASP A 224 5.42 6.59 9.78
N ARG A 225 4.90 5.70 8.92
CA ARG A 225 5.05 4.25 9.05
C ARG A 225 4.95 3.53 7.71
N VAL A 226 5.29 2.25 7.71
CA VAL A 226 5.09 1.35 6.57
C VAL A 226 4.01 0.35 6.90
N LEU A 227 3.02 0.19 6.02
CA LEU A 227 1.99 -0.83 6.13
C LEU A 227 2.36 -2.02 5.24
N PHE A 228 2.33 -3.21 5.83
CA PHE A 228 2.45 -4.48 5.13
C PHE A 228 1.07 -5.13 5.07
N GLN A 229 0.55 -5.32 3.86
CA GLN A 229 -0.71 -6.00 3.63
C GLN A 229 -0.47 -7.31 2.90
N ASN A 230 -0.93 -8.41 3.47
CA ASN A 230 -0.98 -9.72 2.81
C ASN A 230 -2.43 -10.19 2.72
N GLY A 231 -3.05 -9.99 1.56
CA GLY A 231 -4.48 -10.24 1.36
C GLY A 231 -5.36 -9.38 2.29
N ARG A 232 -5.93 -9.99 3.34
CA ARG A 232 -6.79 -9.33 4.34
C ARG A 232 -6.07 -8.98 5.64
N HIS A 233 -4.83 -9.43 5.82
CA HIS A 233 -4.04 -9.12 7.01
C HIS A 233 -3.23 -7.86 6.74
N VAL A 234 -3.23 -6.95 7.71
CA VAL A 234 -2.51 -5.68 7.66
C VAL A 234 -1.68 -5.58 8.92
N ALA A 235 -0.41 -5.26 8.77
CA ALA A 235 0.52 -4.95 9.85
C ALA A 235 1.16 -3.59 9.58
N ASP A 236 1.50 -2.85 10.63
CA ASP A 236 2.34 -1.66 10.51
C ASP A 236 3.72 -1.87 11.11
N LEU A 237 4.65 -1.06 10.63
CA LEU A 237 5.98 -0.93 11.18
C LEU A 237 6.38 0.53 11.13
N ALA A 238 6.76 1.10 12.27
CA ALA A 238 7.39 2.42 12.29
C ALA A 238 8.74 2.37 11.57
N TYR A 239 9.12 3.44 10.87
CA TYR A 239 10.38 3.47 10.12
C TYR A 239 11.60 3.16 10.98
N GLN A 240 11.63 3.59 12.24
CA GLN A 240 12.71 3.29 13.20
C GLN A 240 13.00 1.79 13.41
N HIS A 241 12.04 0.90 13.10
CA HIS A 241 12.20 -0.55 13.23
C HIS A 241 12.43 -1.24 11.87
N LEU A 242 12.46 -0.48 10.79
CA LEU A 242 12.74 -0.94 9.45
C LEU A 242 14.24 -0.83 9.18
N HIS A 243 14.85 -1.94 8.83
CA HIS A 243 16.20 -2.00 8.29
C HIS A 243 16.12 -2.07 6.77
N VAL A 244 16.86 -1.18 6.12
CA VAL A 244 16.95 -1.12 4.66
C VAL A 244 18.38 -1.50 4.28
N GLY A 245 18.49 -2.44 3.36
CA GLY A 245 19.76 -2.84 2.76
C GLY A 245 19.69 -2.69 1.25
N MET A 246 20.84 -2.43 0.65
CA MET A 246 21.00 -2.41 -0.79
C MET A 246 22.18 -3.29 -1.18
N GLU A 247 21.96 -4.17 -2.14
CA GLU A 247 22.98 -5.05 -2.69
C GLU A 247 22.90 -5.05 -4.22
N HIS A 248 23.97 -5.50 -4.85
CA HIS A 248 23.97 -5.81 -6.28
C HIS A 248 23.90 -7.31 -6.46
N ALA A 249 22.99 -7.78 -7.31
CA ALA A 249 22.82 -9.19 -7.61
C ALA A 249 23.10 -9.46 -9.08
N ARG A 250 23.92 -10.47 -9.37
CA ARG A 250 24.10 -11.00 -10.72
C ARG A 250 23.05 -12.07 -10.96
N PHE A 251 22.27 -11.94 -12.02
CA PHE A 251 21.19 -12.87 -12.34
C PHE A 251 21.32 -13.37 -13.79
N ILE A 252 21.23 -14.68 -13.97
CA ILE A 252 21.26 -15.33 -15.28
C ILE A 252 19.83 -15.34 -15.84
N GLU A 253 19.57 -14.61 -16.92
CA GLU A 253 18.25 -14.61 -17.56
C GLU A 253 18.17 -15.68 -18.65
N GLU A 254 17.24 -16.61 -18.49
CA GLU A 254 16.94 -17.63 -19.51
C GLU A 254 15.83 -17.18 -20.47
N GLY A 255 15.04 -16.18 -20.07
CA GLY A 255 13.84 -15.73 -20.79
C GLY A 255 13.98 -14.31 -21.38
N PRO A 256 12.86 -13.58 -21.54
CA PRO A 256 12.89 -12.22 -22.04
C PRO A 256 13.66 -11.32 -21.07
N VAL A 257 14.69 -10.65 -21.61
CA VAL A 257 15.56 -9.75 -20.85
C VAL A 257 14.92 -8.36 -20.78
N PRO A 258 14.93 -7.70 -19.60
CA PRO A 258 14.51 -6.31 -19.49
C PRO A 258 15.35 -5.39 -20.39
N ARG A 259 14.68 -4.50 -21.13
CA ARG A 259 15.35 -3.58 -22.08
C ARG A 259 16.28 -2.58 -21.41
N ASP A 260 16.04 -2.31 -20.13
CA ASP A 260 16.80 -1.38 -19.31
C ASP A 260 17.82 -2.06 -18.38
N GLY A 261 17.97 -3.38 -18.52
CA GLY A 261 18.91 -4.16 -17.72
C GLY A 261 20.35 -3.97 -18.21
N THR A 262 21.29 -3.91 -17.27
CA THR A 262 22.73 -3.85 -17.59
C THR A 262 23.29 -5.27 -17.67
N VAL A 263 23.71 -5.69 -18.87
CA VAL A 263 24.39 -6.98 -19.08
C VAL A 263 25.86 -6.82 -18.66
N VAL A 264 26.31 -7.62 -17.69
CA VAL A 264 27.68 -7.56 -17.16
C VAL A 264 28.52 -8.73 -17.66
N ASP A 265 27.90 -9.88 -17.90
CA ASP A 265 28.58 -11.06 -18.40
C ASP A 265 27.57 -11.98 -19.12
N SER A 266 27.98 -13.20 -19.43
CA SER A 266 27.18 -14.20 -20.11
C SER A 266 27.68 -15.60 -19.76
N THR A 267 26.76 -16.54 -19.66
CA THR A 267 27.06 -17.97 -19.43
C THR A 267 26.41 -18.81 -20.52
N TRP A 268 26.63 -20.11 -20.50
CA TRP A 268 25.93 -21.07 -21.37
C TRP A 268 24.79 -21.72 -20.59
N ARG A 269 23.68 -22.03 -21.27
CA ARG A 269 22.54 -22.75 -20.66
C ARG A 269 23.00 -24.04 -19.99
N TYR A 270 23.91 -24.76 -20.65
CA TYR A 270 24.58 -25.95 -20.10
C TYR A 270 26.08 -25.72 -20.01
N VAL A 271 26.63 -25.79 -18.80
CA VAL A 271 28.06 -25.56 -18.55
C VAL A 271 28.78 -26.86 -18.17
N ASN A 272 30.07 -26.93 -18.48
CA ASN A 272 30.96 -27.93 -17.91
C ASN A 272 31.38 -27.53 -16.48
N VAL A 273 32.14 -28.39 -15.78
CA VAL A 273 32.61 -28.11 -14.40
C VAL A 273 33.48 -26.85 -14.31
N LYS A 274 34.14 -26.46 -15.40
CA LYS A 274 34.99 -25.27 -15.50
C LYS A 274 34.22 -24.01 -15.95
N GLY A 275 32.89 -24.07 -16.11
CA GLY A 275 32.05 -22.94 -16.53
C GLY A 275 32.00 -22.67 -18.04
N GLY A 276 32.74 -23.42 -18.85
CA GLY A 276 32.70 -23.32 -20.32
C GLY A 276 31.50 -24.05 -20.95
N PRO A 277 31.25 -23.90 -22.25
CA PRO A 277 30.13 -24.56 -22.93
C PRO A 277 30.27 -26.08 -22.88
N ASP A 278 29.22 -26.78 -22.45
CA ASP A 278 29.13 -28.22 -22.62
C ASP A 278 28.75 -28.54 -24.08
N ARG A 279 29.70 -29.13 -24.82
CA ARG A 279 29.59 -29.42 -26.25
C ARG A 279 28.76 -30.68 -26.56
N ARG A 280 28.33 -31.43 -25.53
CA ARG A 280 27.45 -32.61 -25.70
C ARG A 280 26.02 -32.21 -26.07
N PHE A 281 25.61 -30.98 -25.75
CA PHE A 281 24.29 -30.45 -26.06
C PHE A 281 24.31 -29.66 -27.37
N LYS A 282 23.54 -30.12 -28.36
CA LYS A 282 23.47 -29.52 -29.71
C LYS A 282 22.87 -28.09 -29.72
N ASN A 283 21.95 -27.80 -28.79
CA ASN A 283 21.23 -26.51 -28.69
C ASN A 283 21.58 -25.78 -27.38
N ASN A 284 22.86 -25.57 -27.13
CA ASN A 284 23.35 -24.86 -25.94
C ASN A 284 23.40 -23.35 -26.20
N ALA A 285 22.35 -22.62 -25.81
CA ALA A 285 22.27 -21.18 -25.99
C ALA A 285 23.14 -20.43 -24.98
N ARG A 286 23.68 -19.27 -25.38
CA ARG A 286 24.35 -18.33 -24.47
C ARG A 286 23.29 -17.49 -23.74
N LEU A 287 23.33 -17.47 -22.42
CA LEU A 287 22.42 -16.73 -21.55
C LEU A 287 23.13 -15.48 -21.00
N PRO A 288 22.52 -14.29 -21.05
CA PRO A 288 23.10 -13.09 -20.48
C PRO A 288 23.02 -13.09 -18.94
N ILE A 289 24.05 -12.53 -18.30
CA ILE A 289 24.10 -12.26 -16.87
C ILE A 289 23.89 -10.76 -16.66
N LEU A 290 22.78 -10.41 -16.04
CA LEU A 290 22.40 -9.04 -15.76
C LEU A 290 22.77 -8.65 -14.33
N LEU A 291 23.03 -7.36 -14.13
CA LEU A 291 23.20 -6.75 -12.82
C LEU A 291 21.90 -6.10 -12.37
N TYR A 292 21.32 -6.65 -11.30
CA TYR A 292 20.12 -6.11 -10.67
C TYR A 292 20.48 -5.39 -9.37
N GLY A 293 19.71 -4.33 -9.09
CA GLY A 293 19.69 -3.71 -7.77
C GLY A 293 18.76 -4.49 -6.87
N ARG A 294 19.24 -4.86 -5.69
CA ARG A 294 18.49 -5.59 -4.68
C ARG A 294 18.16 -4.70 -3.50
N LEU A 295 16.87 -4.47 -3.28
CA LEU A 295 16.34 -3.79 -2.11
C LEU A 295 15.96 -4.82 -1.05
N ILE A 296 16.52 -4.70 0.14
CA ILE A 296 16.26 -5.59 1.26
C ILE A 296 15.55 -4.80 2.35
N LEU A 297 14.35 -5.22 2.71
CA LEU A 297 13.56 -4.65 3.80
C LEU A 297 13.45 -5.68 4.92
N ARG A 298 14.00 -5.37 6.08
CA ARG A 298 14.05 -6.27 7.24
C ARG A 298 13.48 -5.61 8.50
N SER A 299 12.99 -6.42 9.42
CA SER A 299 12.67 -5.98 10.78
C SER A 299 13.16 -7.01 11.79
N HIS A 300 13.38 -6.56 13.03
CA HIS A 300 13.66 -7.48 14.15
C HIS A 300 12.49 -8.42 14.46
N SER A 301 11.27 -8.04 14.08
CA SER A 301 10.05 -8.84 14.26
C SER A 301 9.89 -9.98 13.24
N GLY A 302 10.90 -10.23 12.40
CA GLY A 302 10.93 -11.36 11.46
C GLY A 302 10.47 -11.03 10.04
N LEU A 303 10.26 -9.75 9.70
CA LEU A 303 10.05 -9.35 8.31
C LEU A 303 11.38 -9.46 7.55
N ASN A 304 11.36 -10.11 6.39
CA ASN A 304 12.47 -10.12 5.44
C ASN A 304 11.91 -10.18 4.03
N LEU A 305 11.88 -9.03 3.35
CA LEU A 305 11.43 -8.89 1.98
C LEU A 305 12.60 -8.47 1.10
N VAL A 306 12.78 -9.17 -0.01
CA VAL A 306 13.87 -8.89 -0.95
C VAL A 306 13.27 -8.64 -2.32
N TRP A 307 13.53 -7.45 -2.86
CA TRP A 307 13.04 -7.02 -4.16
C TRP A 307 14.23 -6.80 -5.09
N ASP A 308 14.13 -7.30 -6.32
CA ASP A 308 15.14 -7.08 -7.35
C ASP A 308 14.54 -6.19 -8.45
N ALA A 309 15.30 -5.20 -8.91
CA ALA A 309 14.95 -4.35 -10.05
C ALA A 309 16.05 -4.38 -11.11
N SER A 310 15.65 -4.25 -12.38
CA SER A 310 16.57 -4.26 -13.52
C SER A 310 17.55 -3.09 -13.51
N GLN A 311 17.17 -1.95 -12.93
CA GLN A 311 18.02 -0.77 -12.79
C GLN A 311 18.50 -0.59 -11.34
N ALA A 312 19.79 -0.84 -11.10
CA ALA A 312 20.40 -0.64 -9.79
C ALA A 312 20.34 0.81 -9.24
N PRO A 313 20.53 1.87 -10.06
CA PRO A 313 20.46 3.25 -9.57
C PRO A 313 19.10 3.63 -8.98
N LEU A 314 17.99 3.10 -9.54
CA LEU A 314 16.64 3.37 -9.02
C LEU A 314 16.45 2.76 -7.62
N VAL A 315 16.97 1.55 -7.42
CA VAL A 315 16.95 0.88 -6.10
C VAL A 315 17.79 1.65 -5.08
N HIS A 316 18.95 2.13 -5.49
CA HIS A 316 19.81 2.96 -4.64
C HIS A 316 19.11 4.25 -4.20
N ALA A 317 18.43 4.93 -5.12
CA ALA A 317 17.64 6.12 -4.81
C ALA A 317 16.54 5.82 -3.77
N VAL A 318 15.78 4.74 -3.97
CA VAL A 318 14.74 4.30 -3.01
C VAL A 318 15.35 4.00 -1.64
N ALA A 319 16.42 3.21 -1.59
CA ALA A 319 17.09 2.86 -0.33
C ALA A 319 17.56 4.10 0.43
N ASN A 320 18.19 5.06 -0.25
CA ASN A 320 18.65 6.30 0.37
C ASN A 320 17.49 7.15 0.93
N THR A 321 16.39 7.27 0.18
CA THR A 321 15.22 7.99 0.66
C THR A 321 14.58 7.32 1.88
N LEU A 322 14.56 5.98 1.93
CA LEU A 322 14.08 5.25 3.09
C LEU A 322 15.01 5.41 4.31
N HIS A 323 16.34 5.39 4.11
CA HIS A 323 17.28 5.67 5.19
C HIS A 323 17.09 7.06 5.81
N GLN A 324 16.81 8.07 4.98
CA GLN A 324 16.48 9.42 5.47
C GLN A 324 15.18 9.44 6.30
N SER A 325 14.16 8.66 5.90
CA SER A 325 12.92 8.51 6.66
C SER A 325 13.11 7.76 7.98
N ILE A 326 14.03 6.79 8.04
CA ILE A 326 14.36 6.05 9.27
C ILE A 326 15.05 6.94 10.30
N ALA A 327 15.91 7.85 9.85
CA ALA A 327 16.66 8.76 10.73
C ALA A 327 15.81 9.94 11.27
N ALA A 328 14.60 10.15 10.75
CA ALA A 328 13.75 11.28 11.11
C ALA A 328 12.97 11.06 12.43
N ARG A 329 12.67 12.15 13.14
CA ARG A 329 11.75 12.12 14.28
C ARG A 329 10.32 11.82 13.81
N PRO A 330 9.51 11.09 14.60
CA PRO A 330 8.14 10.75 14.23
C PRO A 330 7.29 12.01 14.02
N THR A 331 6.51 12.03 12.93
CA THR A 331 5.54 13.09 12.62
C THR A 331 4.36 13.05 13.59
N VAL A 332 3.88 14.22 14.01
CA VAL A 332 2.69 14.34 14.87
C VAL A 332 1.43 13.94 14.08
N ILE A 333 0.60 13.08 14.66
CA ILE A 333 -0.64 12.57 14.04
C ILE A 333 -1.83 13.31 14.63
N HIS A 334 -2.72 13.84 13.79
CA HIS A 334 -4.03 14.30 14.20
C HIS A 334 -5.08 13.23 13.84
N PRO A 335 -5.68 12.53 14.82
CA PRO A 335 -6.71 11.51 14.57
C PRO A 335 -8.01 12.10 14.03
#